data_AF-A0A6S7GP70-F1
#
_entry.id   AF-A0A6S7GP70-F1
#
_cell.length_a   1.000
_cell.length_b   1.000
_cell.length_c   1.000
_cell.angle_alpha   90.00
_cell.angle_beta   90.00
_cell.angle_gamma   90.00
#
_symmetry.space_group_name_H-M   'P 1'
#
loop_
_entity.id
_entity.type
_entity.pdbx_description
1 polymer ?
#
loop_
_entity_poly.entity_id
_entity_poly.type
_entity_poly.pdbx_seq_one_letter_code
_entity_poly.pdbx_strand_id
1 'polypeptide(L)'
;MYIFRPSENTIKPLGIRDIFPNGRHIYELLLLYNFTLSKSADIFINAYLLSDLLYESEYEGQMWMLYDSNKMLVGVGDAFSERYNVKLEKGEYFIRLQVRHENKDKLERLNTMEVILEQKITSPLSLDIFPSRSSAMTANSKFTAKTMTPGDIMPLFIGHLPHEKYMKGAKAGHYLSGNIIYLKSNDKKSVSTYPFKYIFSSSAAKKGNQERKESADKTTDDKKSTEANNVSKQMEEAVRDLKITWLPKAQDSSLYEELKQAYADYIPLHLAQLKVLDESKDRDEKLSDIVNLANDIISKIDVTGLLGYYGMKTVSEPDAASKRKEMDKIKAALVETYIKKGNALASIVKKQEENGPIIPGDDSDVDAEEIMRLMAQKELLKDTFQDLLKWVEVTDSKASSFVIAYYLVMKHYGRALRRLLKEGEEKTMTLEQFEKMIELFDDLSWTHCSKHFRNMKLVRYPKNYQPF
;
A
#
# COMPACT_ATOMS: atom_id res chain seq x y z
N MET A 1 20.60 0.13 -4.25
CA MET A 1 20.91 0.06 -2.82
C MET A 1 20.06 1.07 -2.09
N TYR A 2 19.32 0.62 -1.08
CA TYR A 2 18.52 1.45 -0.19
C TYR A 2 19.13 1.37 1.22
N ILE A 3 19.23 2.49 1.92
CA ILE A 3 19.88 2.54 3.23
C ILE A 3 18.80 2.80 4.27
N PHE A 4 18.73 1.93 5.27
CA PHE A 4 17.74 2.00 6.34
C PHE A 4 18.42 2.14 7.70
N ARG A 5 17.98 3.14 8.46
CA ARG A 5 18.29 3.27 9.88
C ARG A 5 17.32 2.44 10.70
N PRO A 6 17.75 1.96 11.89
CA PRO A 6 16.86 1.23 12.77
C PRO A 6 15.74 2.17 13.25
N SER A 7 14.52 1.68 13.19
CA SER A 7 13.33 2.32 13.75
C SER A 7 13.28 2.21 15.28
N GLU A 8 13.73 1.07 15.79
CA GLU A 8 13.84 0.78 17.22
C GLU A 8 15.15 0.03 17.47
N ASN A 9 15.73 0.25 18.64
CA ASN A 9 16.88 -0.49 19.14
C ASN A 9 16.67 -0.81 20.61
N THR A 10 17.02 -2.01 21.03
CA THR A 10 16.95 -2.41 22.45
C THR A 10 18.15 -3.27 22.80
N ILE A 11 18.76 -2.99 23.95
CA ILE A 11 19.83 -3.82 24.51
C ILE A 11 19.32 -4.49 25.77
N LYS A 12 19.47 -5.81 25.87
CA LYS A 12 19.08 -6.57 27.06
C LYS A 12 20.02 -7.76 27.30
N PRO A 13 20.17 -8.20 28.56
CA PRO A 13 20.92 -9.43 28.84
C PRO A 13 20.18 -10.65 28.27
N LEU A 14 20.95 -11.61 27.76
CA LEU A 14 20.42 -12.91 27.35
C LEU A 14 20.17 -13.83 28.57
N GLY A 15 19.55 -14.98 28.30
CA GLY A 15 19.12 -15.92 29.34
C GLY A 15 20.27 -16.71 29.98
N ILE A 16 19.92 -17.63 30.88
CA ILE A 16 20.88 -18.44 31.67
C ILE A 16 21.86 -19.27 30.83
N ARG A 17 21.52 -19.58 29.57
CA ARG A 17 22.39 -20.29 28.63
C ARG A 17 23.58 -19.44 28.20
N ASP A 18 23.40 -18.12 28.16
CA ASP A 18 24.33 -17.16 27.55
C ASP A 18 25.15 -16.43 28.64
N ILE A 19 25.59 -17.18 29.65
CA ILE A 19 26.45 -16.72 30.75
C ILE A 19 27.72 -17.56 30.74
N PHE A 20 28.88 -16.91 30.67
CA PHE A 20 30.16 -17.60 30.76
C PHE A 20 30.37 -18.21 32.16
N PRO A 21 31.19 -19.27 32.30
CA PRO A 21 31.46 -19.91 33.61
C PRO A 21 31.98 -18.96 34.70
N ASN A 22 32.58 -17.84 34.31
CA ASN A 22 33.05 -16.80 35.23
C ASN A 22 31.99 -15.75 35.61
N GLY A 23 30.72 -15.97 35.25
CA GLY A 23 29.60 -15.08 35.56
C GLY A 23 29.43 -13.90 34.62
N ARG A 24 30.23 -13.77 33.55
CA ARG A 24 30.04 -12.71 32.56
C ARG A 24 28.82 -13.00 31.69
N HIS A 25 27.91 -12.04 31.61
CA HIS A 25 26.69 -12.13 30.80
C HIS A 25 26.95 -11.71 29.35
N ILE A 26 26.35 -12.42 28.41
CA ILE A 26 26.24 -11.95 27.02
C ILE A 26 24.97 -11.12 26.89
N TYR A 27 25.09 -9.96 26.25
CA TYR A 27 23.97 -9.08 25.93
C TYR A 27 23.60 -9.23 24.45
N GLU A 28 22.33 -8.98 24.14
CA GLU A 28 21.88 -8.79 22.76
C GLU A 28 21.51 -7.34 22.52
N LEU A 29 21.93 -6.83 21.36
CA LEU A 29 21.36 -5.66 20.71
C LEU A 29 20.39 -6.14 19.64
N LEU A 30 19.13 -5.75 19.77
CA LEU A 30 18.10 -6.01 18.78
C LEU A 30 17.77 -4.71 18.03
N LEU A 31 18.00 -4.70 16.72
CA LEU A 31 17.71 -3.60 15.82
C LEU A 31 16.51 -3.96 14.94
N LEU A 32 15.51 -3.08 14.86
CA LEU A 32 14.32 -3.25 14.04
C LEU A 32 14.33 -2.27 12.86
N TYR A 33 14.22 -2.77 11.63
CA TYR A 33 14.15 -1.96 10.42
C TYR A 33 12.83 -2.23 9.69
N ASN A 34 12.17 -1.16 9.26
CA ASN A 34 10.88 -1.25 8.57
C ASN A 34 11.03 -0.71 7.15
N PHE A 35 10.52 -1.44 6.16
CA PHE A 35 10.51 -0.95 4.78
C PHE A 35 9.27 -1.43 4.01
N THR A 36 8.91 -0.67 2.99
CA THR A 36 7.79 -0.99 2.10
C THR A 36 8.32 -1.19 0.69
N LEU A 37 7.99 -2.34 0.11
CA LEU A 37 8.34 -2.68 -1.25
C LEU A 37 7.17 -2.37 -2.18
N SER A 38 7.41 -1.56 -3.22
CA SER A 38 6.37 -1.10 -4.15
C SER A 38 6.07 -2.08 -5.29
N LYS A 39 6.97 -3.03 -5.53
CA LYS A 39 6.89 -4.05 -6.58
C LYS A 39 7.70 -5.29 -6.20
N SER A 40 7.32 -6.46 -6.69
CA SER A 40 8.08 -7.70 -6.51
C SER A 40 9.56 -7.51 -6.88
N ALA A 41 10.47 -8.00 -6.05
CA ALA A 41 11.90 -7.89 -6.27
C ALA A 41 12.73 -8.91 -5.50
N ASP A 42 13.88 -9.24 -6.06
CA ASP A 42 14.93 -10.02 -5.38
C ASP A 42 15.75 -9.07 -4.50
N ILE A 43 15.82 -9.39 -3.21
CA ILE A 43 16.45 -8.58 -2.19
C ILE A 43 17.62 -9.33 -1.54
N PHE A 44 18.69 -8.59 -1.26
CA PHE A 44 19.75 -8.98 -0.33
C PHE A 44 19.81 -7.98 0.82
N ILE A 45 20.08 -8.46 2.03
CA ILE A 45 20.16 -7.64 3.24
C ILE A 45 21.60 -7.67 3.73
N ASN A 46 22.23 -6.50 3.76
CA ASN A 46 23.62 -6.32 4.15
C ASN A 46 23.72 -5.41 5.38
N ALA A 47 24.12 -6.00 6.52
CA ALA A 47 24.48 -5.28 7.72
C ALA A 47 25.94 -4.81 7.58
N TYR A 48 26.15 -3.68 6.90
CA TYR A 48 27.43 -3.25 6.33
C TYR A 48 28.66 -3.34 7.27
N LEU A 49 28.50 -3.10 8.57
CA LEU A 49 29.62 -3.17 9.53
C LEU A 49 29.99 -4.59 9.96
N LEU A 50 29.11 -5.57 9.71
CA LEU A 50 29.21 -6.92 10.25
C LEU A 50 29.22 -7.99 9.15
N SER A 51 28.51 -7.78 8.04
CA SER A 51 28.27 -8.82 7.05
C SER A 51 29.52 -9.34 6.33
N ASP A 52 30.63 -8.61 6.31
CA ASP A 52 31.86 -9.10 5.66
C ASP A 52 32.68 -10.05 6.55
N LEU A 53 32.33 -10.17 7.84
CA LEU A 53 33.10 -10.89 8.85
C LEU A 53 32.27 -11.99 9.51
N LEU A 54 32.88 -13.16 9.69
CA LEU A 54 32.30 -14.27 10.47
C LEU A 54 33.14 -14.54 11.72
N TYR A 55 34.30 -15.18 11.57
CA TYR A 55 35.17 -15.54 12.71
C TYR A 55 36.06 -14.40 13.20
N GLU A 56 36.37 -13.46 12.31
CA GLU A 56 37.21 -12.29 12.59
C GLU A 56 36.39 -11.11 13.12
N SER A 57 35.08 -11.30 13.30
CA SER A 57 34.18 -10.30 13.85
C SER A 57 34.53 -10.03 15.32
N GLU A 58 34.64 -8.74 15.66
CA GLU A 58 34.73 -8.26 17.05
C GLU A 58 33.45 -8.53 17.87
N TYR A 59 32.36 -8.91 17.20
CA TYR A 59 31.08 -9.29 17.77
C TYR A 59 30.87 -10.80 17.73
N GLU A 60 30.29 -11.35 18.79
CA GLU A 60 30.18 -12.80 19.04
C GLU A 60 29.16 -13.48 18.14
N GLY A 61 28.22 -12.71 17.58
CA GLY A 61 27.23 -13.22 16.65
C GLY A 61 26.40 -12.11 16.04
N GLN A 62 25.97 -12.35 14.80
CA GLN A 62 24.98 -11.56 14.11
C GLN A 62 23.95 -12.51 13.50
N MET A 63 22.69 -12.09 13.44
CA MET A 63 21.69 -12.79 12.64
C MET A 63 20.56 -11.83 12.35
N TRP A 64 20.11 -11.79 11.10
CA TRP A 64 18.88 -11.09 10.75
C TRP A 64 17.77 -12.06 10.38
N MET A 65 16.55 -11.71 10.78
CA MET A 65 15.32 -12.39 10.42
C MET A 65 14.39 -11.36 9.77
N LEU A 66 13.91 -11.69 8.57
CA LEU A 66 13.00 -10.88 7.77
C LEU A 66 11.56 -11.39 7.91
N TYR A 67 10.63 -10.49 8.19
CA TYR A 67 9.21 -10.79 8.38
C TYR A 67 8.32 -9.94 7.49
N ASP A 68 7.12 -10.45 7.19
CA ASP A 68 6.04 -9.69 6.56
C ASP A 68 5.14 -8.97 7.60
N SER A 69 4.09 -8.30 7.12
CA SER A 69 3.07 -7.64 7.96
C SER A 69 2.30 -8.57 8.89
N ASN A 70 2.30 -9.88 8.64
CA ASN A 70 1.64 -10.89 9.47
C ASN A 70 2.60 -11.54 10.46
N LYS A 71 3.84 -11.02 10.59
CA LYS A 71 4.93 -11.60 11.39
C LYS A 71 5.40 -12.97 10.89
N MET A 72 5.04 -13.38 9.67
CA MET A 72 5.54 -14.61 9.07
C MET A 72 7.02 -14.43 8.76
N LEU A 73 7.87 -15.38 9.14
CA LEU A 73 9.28 -15.38 8.75
C LEU A 73 9.39 -15.66 7.25
N VAL A 74 10.06 -14.76 6.53
CA VAL A 74 10.25 -14.83 5.07
C VAL A 74 11.68 -15.19 4.71
N GLY A 75 12.66 -14.80 5.53
CA GLY A 75 14.06 -15.12 5.29
C GLY A 75 14.92 -14.92 6.53
N VAL A 76 16.07 -15.58 6.55
CA VAL A 76 17.08 -15.48 7.60
C VAL A 76 18.44 -15.37 6.93
N GLY A 77 19.32 -14.58 7.50
CA GLY A 77 20.72 -14.53 7.07
C GLY A 77 21.67 -14.04 8.14
N ASP A 78 22.93 -14.07 7.77
CA ASP A 78 24.09 -13.86 8.63
C ASP A 78 25.20 -13.19 7.78
N ALA A 79 26.48 -13.38 8.14
CA ALA A 79 27.65 -12.97 7.38
C ALA A 79 27.58 -13.44 5.91
N PHE A 80 28.17 -12.65 5.03
CA PHE A 80 28.21 -12.81 3.57
C PHE A 80 26.83 -12.62 2.94
N SER A 81 26.37 -11.37 2.96
CA SER A 81 25.03 -10.96 2.52
C SER A 81 24.65 -11.45 1.11
N GLU A 82 25.63 -11.60 0.21
CA GLU A 82 25.44 -12.08 -1.16
C GLU A 82 24.93 -13.52 -1.26
N ARG A 83 25.02 -14.30 -0.17
CA ARG A 83 24.55 -15.68 -0.10
C ARG A 83 23.05 -15.80 0.15
N TYR A 84 22.42 -14.73 0.65
CA TYR A 84 21.03 -14.75 1.10
C TYR A 84 20.14 -13.93 0.16
N ASN A 85 19.69 -14.57 -0.91
CA ASN A 85 18.70 -13.99 -1.80
C ASN A 85 17.28 -14.28 -1.31
N VAL A 86 16.47 -13.23 -1.13
CA VAL A 86 15.05 -13.37 -0.77
C VAL A 86 14.19 -12.68 -1.81
N LYS A 87 13.32 -13.45 -2.47
CA LYS A 87 12.32 -12.91 -3.40
C LYS A 87 11.10 -12.43 -2.63
N LEU A 88 10.82 -11.14 -2.71
CA LEU A 88 9.72 -10.48 -2.00
C LEU A 88 8.69 -9.95 -2.97
N GLU A 89 7.42 -9.98 -2.56
CA GLU A 89 6.31 -9.36 -3.28
C GLU A 89 6.08 -7.93 -2.80
N LYS A 90 5.15 -7.22 -3.44
CA LYS A 90 4.77 -5.88 -2.98
C LYS A 90 4.14 -5.98 -1.57
N GLY A 91 4.67 -5.23 -0.61
CA GLY A 91 4.18 -5.29 0.76
C GLY A 91 5.04 -4.54 1.77
N GLU A 92 4.67 -4.65 3.04
CA GLU A 92 5.42 -4.13 4.17
C GLU A 92 6.21 -5.24 4.85
N TYR A 93 7.45 -4.94 5.21
CA TYR A 93 8.40 -5.90 5.74
C TYR A 93 9.21 -5.32 6.90
N PHE A 94 9.66 -6.23 7.76
CA PHE A 94 10.35 -5.93 9.01
C PHE A 94 11.61 -6.79 9.11
N ILE A 95 12.76 -6.16 9.32
CA ILE A 95 14.02 -6.86 9.59
C ILE A 95 14.31 -6.73 11.07
N ARG A 96 14.50 -7.85 11.73
CA ARG A 96 15.05 -7.92 13.09
C ARG A 96 16.48 -8.39 12.98
N LEU A 97 17.44 -7.59 13.42
CA LEU A 97 18.86 -7.94 13.44
C LEU A 97 19.32 -8.03 14.90
N GLN A 98 19.78 -9.21 15.31
CA GLN A 98 20.40 -9.45 16.60
C GLN A 98 21.91 -9.36 16.46
N VAL A 99 22.56 -8.63 17.36
CA VAL A 99 24.02 -8.61 17.53
C VAL A 99 24.35 -8.95 18.97
N ARG A 100 25.32 -9.84 19.20
CA ARG A 100 25.68 -10.34 20.53
C ARG A 100 27.08 -9.93 20.94
N HIS A 101 27.25 -9.52 22.20
CA HIS A 101 28.55 -9.23 22.79
C HIS A 101 28.47 -9.17 24.33
N GLU A 102 29.53 -9.56 25.05
CA GLU A 102 29.63 -9.45 26.51
C GLU A 102 29.79 -8.01 27.02
N ASN A 103 30.55 -7.19 26.30
CA ASN A 103 30.69 -5.75 26.55
C ASN A 103 29.51 -4.96 25.94
N LYS A 104 28.67 -4.39 26.82
CA LYS A 104 27.53 -3.55 26.46
C LYS A 104 27.92 -2.27 25.70
N ASP A 105 29.06 -1.66 26.00
CA ASP A 105 29.48 -0.40 25.36
C ASP A 105 29.78 -0.60 23.87
N LYS A 106 30.26 -1.79 23.47
CA LYS A 106 30.43 -2.12 22.05
C LYS A 106 29.08 -2.19 21.34
N LEU A 107 28.07 -2.79 21.97
CA LEU A 107 26.71 -2.86 21.42
C LEU A 107 26.09 -1.46 21.30
N GLU A 108 26.27 -0.59 22.29
CA GLU A 108 25.71 0.77 22.25
C GLU A 108 26.23 1.59 21.05
N ARG A 109 27.44 1.31 20.54
CA ARG A 109 27.98 1.93 19.33
C ARG A 109 27.26 1.51 18.05
N LEU A 110 26.55 0.38 18.06
CA LEU A 110 25.79 -0.14 16.92
C LEU A 110 24.30 0.24 16.96
N ASN A 111 23.83 0.99 17.95
CA ASN A 111 22.40 1.35 18.09
C ASN A 111 21.82 2.07 16.86
N THR A 112 22.66 2.75 16.07
CA THR A 112 22.26 3.45 14.85
C THR A 112 22.79 2.79 13.58
N MET A 113 23.26 1.53 13.66
CA MET A 113 23.85 0.83 12.53
C MET A 113 22.84 0.71 11.39
N GLU A 114 23.25 1.13 10.20
CA GLU A 114 22.41 1.10 9.02
C GLU A 114 22.47 -0.29 8.35
N VAL A 115 21.33 -0.72 7.80
CA VAL A 115 21.25 -1.89 6.92
C VAL A 115 21.08 -1.40 5.49
N ILE A 116 21.85 -2.01 4.58
CA ILE A 116 21.76 -1.78 3.15
C ILE A 116 20.90 -2.88 2.55
N LEU A 117 19.82 -2.46 1.89
CA LEU A 117 18.93 -3.34 1.14
C LEU A 117 19.29 -3.26 -0.34
N GLU A 118 19.79 -4.37 -0.87
CA GLU A 118 20.21 -4.51 -2.26
C GLU A 118 19.06 -5.08 -3.08
N GLN A 119 18.42 -4.23 -3.87
CA GLN A 119 17.35 -4.65 -4.77
C GLN A 119 17.90 -4.91 -6.16
N LYS A 120 17.72 -6.12 -6.68
CA LYS A 120 18.05 -6.44 -8.06
C LYS A 120 17.10 -5.71 -9.01
N ILE A 121 17.65 -5.04 -10.01
CA ILE A 121 16.87 -4.33 -11.03
C ILE A 121 16.55 -5.31 -12.16
N THR A 122 15.27 -5.42 -12.53
CA THR A 122 14.80 -6.35 -13.58
C THR A 122 15.44 -6.07 -14.94
N SER A 123 15.54 -4.80 -15.33
CA SER A 123 16.20 -4.36 -16.55
C SER A 123 17.51 -3.63 -16.21
N PRO A 124 18.68 -4.14 -16.65
CA PRO A 124 19.95 -3.48 -16.37
C PRO A 124 19.97 -2.09 -17.01
N LEU A 125 20.45 -1.11 -16.24
CA LEU A 125 20.60 0.27 -16.69
C LEU A 125 22.00 0.45 -17.31
N SER A 126 22.05 0.75 -18.60
CA SER A 126 23.29 1.04 -19.30
C SER A 126 23.54 2.55 -19.36
N LEU A 127 24.76 2.94 -19.02
CA LEU A 127 25.24 4.31 -19.15
C LEU A 127 25.97 4.47 -20.50
N ASP A 128 25.61 5.51 -21.24
CA ASP A 128 26.31 5.84 -22.47
C ASP A 128 27.66 6.50 -22.15
N ILE A 129 28.69 6.13 -22.91
CA ILE A 129 30.04 6.70 -22.81
C ILE A 129 30.28 7.57 -24.05
N PHE A 130 31.03 8.66 -23.88
CA PHE A 130 31.28 9.66 -24.93
C PHE A 130 32.77 10.00 -25.02
N PRO A 131 33.30 10.30 -26.22
CA PRO A 131 34.71 10.63 -26.42
C PRO A 131 35.06 12.08 -26.06
N SER A 132 34.07 12.95 -25.83
CA SER A 132 34.28 14.36 -25.50
C SER A 132 33.21 14.89 -24.55
N ARG A 133 33.50 16.00 -23.86
CA ARG A 133 32.52 16.67 -22.99
C ARG A 133 31.33 17.23 -23.77
N SER A 134 31.55 17.76 -24.96
CA SER A 134 30.50 18.34 -25.81
C SER A 134 29.49 17.28 -26.27
N SER A 135 29.99 16.11 -26.69
CA SER A 135 29.13 14.98 -27.06
C SER A 135 28.35 14.43 -25.87
N ALA A 136 28.96 14.37 -24.67
CA ALA A 136 28.25 13.97 -23.46
C ALA A 136 27.13 14.95 -23.06
N MET A 137 27.34 16.27 -23.22
CA MET A 137 26.33 17.28 -22.89
C MET A 137 25.15 17.29 -23.86
N THR A 138 25.41 17.04 -25.14
CA THR A 138 24.36 17.02 -26.18
C THR A 138 23.75 15.63 -26.39
N ALA A 139 24.27 14.61 -25.70
CA ALA A 139 23.92 13.20 -25.87
C ALA A 139 24.04 12.69 -27.32
N ASN A 140 24.89 13.32 -28.12
CA ASN A 140 25.14 12.97 -29.53
C ASN A 140 26.49 12.26 -29.65
N SER A 141 26.63 11.34 -30.62
CA SER A 141 27.90 10.66 -30.96
C SER A 141 28.52 9.86 -29.81
N LYS A 142 27.91 8.71 -29.49
CA LYS A 142 28.37 7.77 -28.46
C LYS A 142 29.73 7.15 -28.81
N PHE A 143 30.54 6.89 -27.79
CA PHE A 143 31.79 6.15 -27.91
C PHE A 143 31.51 4.65 -28.08
N THR A 144 32.11 4.03 -29.10
CA THR A 144 31.93 2.61 -29.40
C THR A 144 33.12 1.78 -28.96
N ALA A 145 34.30 2.06 -29.52
CA ALA A 145 35.56 1.41 -29.18
C ALA A 145 36.73 2.18 -29.83
N LYS A 146 37.91 2.08 -29.23
CA LYS A 146 39.17 2.55 -29.85
C LYS A 146 40.30 1.60 -29.46
N THR A 147 41.12 1.21 -30.43
CA THR A 147 42.38 0.51 -30.18
C THR A 147 43.41 1.53 -29.70
N MET A 148 44.07 1.26 -28.58
CA MET A 148 45.06 2.14 -27.97
C MET A 148 46.43 1.48 -27.98
N THR A 149 47.50 2.25 -28.17
CA THR A 149 48.88 1.77 -28.01
C THR A 149 49.38 2.09 -26.59
N PRO A 150 50.41 1.36 -26.10
CA PRO A 150 51.02 1.70 -24.82
C PRO A 150 51.52 3.16 -24.80
N GLY A 151 51.08 3.92 -23.79
CA GLY A 151 51.40 5.35 -23.65
C GLY A 151 50.29 6.30 -24.10
N ASP A 152 49.30 5.83 -24.86
CA ASP A 152 48.15 6.65 -25.23
C ASP A 152 47.24 6.94 -24.02
N ILE A 153 46.78 8.19 -23.90
CA ILE A 153 45.79 8.61 -22.91
C ILE A 153 44.54 9.10 -23.65
N MET A 154 43.38 8.51 -23.34
CA MET A 154 42.09 8.94 -23.89
C MET A 154 41.09 9.21 -22.76
N PRO A 155 40.66 10.47 -22.56
CA PRO A 155 39.58 10.75 -21.64
C PRO A 155 38.25 10.23 -22.20
N LEU A 156 37.45 9.61 -21.34
CA LEU A 156 36.09 9.17 -21.62
C LEU A 156 35.13 9.85 -20.66
N PHE A 157 33.95 10.20 -21.15
CA PHE A 157 32.93 10.92 -20.40
C PHE A 157 31.68 10.03 -20.25
N ILE A 158 31.18 9.87 -19.03
CA ILE A 158 29.99 9.06 -18.75
C ILE A 158 28.76 9.97 -18.79
N GLY A 159 27.75 9.60 -19.57
CA GLY A 159 26.48 10.31 -19.65
C GLY A 159 25.64 10.22 -18.38
N HIS A 160 24.63 11.06 -18.27
CA HIS A 160 23.66 11.00 -17.16
C HIS A 160 22.55 9.98 -17.48
N LEU A 161 22.04 9.30 -16.45
CA LEU A 161 20.81 8.51 -16.63
C LEU A 161 19.63 9.48 -16.86
N PRO A 162 18.71 9.17 -17.79
CA PRO A 162 17.46 9.89 -17.91
C PRO A 162 16.64 9.81 -16.62
N HIS A 163 16.19 10.95 -16.11
CA HIS A 163 15.51 11.12 -14.81
C HIS A 163 14.29 10.19 -14.64
N GLU A 164 13.56 9.90 -15.72
CA GLU A 164 12.38 9.03 -15.71
C GLU A 164 12.68 7.56 -15.36
N LYS A 165 13.92 7.09 -15.57
CA LYS A 165 14.28 5.66 -15.45
C LYS A 165 14.61 5.22 -14.02
N TYR A 166 14.94 6.13 -13.10
CA TYR A 166 15.41 5.77 -11.75
C TYR A 166 14.70 6.45 -10.58
N MET A 167 13.78 7.40 -10.82
CA MET A 167 13.21 8.25 -9.75
C MET A 167 12.04 7.66 -8.96
N LYS A 168 11.44 6.54 -9.37
CA LYS A 168 10.36 5.92 -8.60
C LYS A 168 10.92 5.21 -7.35
N GLY A 169 11.13 5.97 -6.28
CA GLY A 169 11.52 5.47 -4.96
C GLY A 169 12.97 5.78 -4.53
N ALA A 170 13.78 6.41 -5.38
CA ALA A 170 15.12 6.85 -5.00
C ALA A 170 15.06 8.07 -4.06
N LYS A 171 15.78 8.02 -2.94
CA LYS A 171 15.95 9.10 -1.97
C LYS A 171 17.42 9.49 -1.88
N ALA A 172 17.70 10.64 -1.26
CA ALA A 172 19.08 11.02 -0.93
C ALA A 172 19.75 9.91 -0.10
N GLY A 173 21.01 9.59 -0.42
CA GLY A 173 21.76 8.49 0.18
C GLY A 173 21.61 7.13 -0.54
N HIS A 174 20.60 6.96 -1.40
CA HIS A 174 20.52 5.76 -2.24
C HIS A 174 21.52 5.85 -3.41
N TYR A 175 21.92 4.68 -3.92
CA TYR A 175 22.78 4.60 -5.09
C TYR A 175 22.53 3.33 -5.89
N LEU A 176 22.89 3.37 -7.18
CA LEU A 176 22.97 2.18 -8.03
C LEU A 176 24.37 1.61 -7.96
N SER A 177 24.46 0.28 -7.92
CA SER A 177 25.72 -0.46 -7.96
C SER A 177 25.74 -1.32 -9.22
N GLY A 178 26.88 -1.39 -9.87
CA GLY A 178 27.11 -2.19 -11.07
C GLY A 178 28.59 -2.28 -11.36
N ASN A 179 28.94 -2.57 -12.62
CA ASN A 179 30.33 -2.67 -13.03
C ASN A 179 30.60 -1.83 -14.28
N ILE A 180 31.81 -1.30 -14.39
CA ILE A 180 32.37 -0.71 -15.62
C ILE A 180 33.37 -1.70 -16.23
N ILE A 181 33.31 -1.88 -17.54
CA ILE A 181 34.16 -2.82 -18.30
C ILE A 181 34.88 -2.05 -19.41
N TYR A 182 36.22 -2.11 -19.42
CA TYR A 182 37.02 -1.35 -20.39
C TYR A 182 37.39 -2.15 -21.65
N LEU A 183 37.57 -3.47 -21.53
CA LEU A 183 37.89 -4.33 -22.66
C LEU A 183 36.65 -4.77 -23.43
N LYS A 184 36.69 -4.63 -24.76
CA LYS A 184 35.64 -5.12 -25.67
C LYS A 184 35.65 -6.65 -25.83
N SER A 185 36.83 -7.28 -25.71
CA SER A 185 36.99 -8.74 -25.89
C SER A 185 36.19 -9.52 -24.84
N ASN A 186 35.40 -10.49 -25.28
CA ASN A 186 34.55 -11.32 -24.42
C ASN A 186 35.37 -12.24 -23.50
N ASP A 187 36.54 -12.70 -23.96
CA ASP A 187 37.33 -13.73 -23.28
C ASP A 187 38.08 -13.20 -22.04
N LYS A 188 38.17 -11.87 -21.88
CA LYS A 188 38.88 -11.19 -20.78
C LYS A 188 38.02 -10.19 -20.02
N LYS A 189 36.68 -10.25 -20.14
CA LYS A 189 35.77 -9.32 -19.45
C LYS A 189 35.95 -9.36 -17.94
N SER A 190 36.11 -10.53 -17.34
CA SER A 190 36.28 -10.71 -15.89
C SER A 190 37.51 -9.97 -15.33
N VAL A 191 38.58 -9.85 -16.12
CA VAL A 191 39.84 -9.21 -15.71
C VAL A 191 39.80 -7.69 -15.86
N SER A 192 38.82 -7.15 -16.62
CA SER A 192 38.66 -5.72 -16.89
C SER A 192 37.36 -5.15 -16.32
N THR A 193 36.78 -5.84 -15.34
CA THR A 193 35.54 -5.43 -14.66
C THR A 193 35.89 -4.73 -13.36
N TYR A 194 35.39 -3.51 -13.17
CA TYR A 194 35.61 -2.72 -11.96
C TYR A 194 34.27 -2.31 -11.34
N PRO A 195 34.14 -2.27 -10.01
CA PRO A 195 32.92 -1.85 -9.35
C PRO A 195 32.62 -0.37 -9.65
N PHE A 196 31.37 -0.09 -9.99
CA PHE A 196 30.89 1.24 -10.35
C PHE A 196 29.67 1.60 -9.50
N LYS A 197 29.68 2.78 -8.88
CA LYS A 197 28.57 3.31 -8.08
C LYS A 197 28.04 4.59 -8.70
N TYR A 198 26.75 4.64 -8.96
CA TYR A 198 26.04 5.84 -9.41
C TYR A 198 25.23 6.42 -8.25
N ILE A 199 25.71 7.53 -7.69
CA ILE A 199 25.11 8.19 -6.53
C ILE A 199 24.07 9.21 -7.00
N PHE A 200 22.88 9.19 -6.39
CA PHE A 200 21.85 10.18 -6.70
C PHE A 200 22.15 11.51 -5.99
N SER A 201 21.97 12.62 -6.71
CA SER A 201 22.04 13.96 -6.11
C SER A 201 20.85 14.21 -5.19
N SER A 202 21.07 14.90 -4.07
CA SER A 202 20.11 15.18 -3.01
C SER A 202 18.90 16.05 -3.42
N SER A 203 18.80 16.51 -4.67
CA SER A 203 17.77 17.46 -5.11
C SER A 203 16.36 16.87 -5.29
N ALA A 204 16.14 15.60 -4.91
CA ALA A 204 14.85 14.92 -4.98
C ALA A 204 14.05 14.94 -3.66
N ALA A 205 14.51 15.67 -2.63
CA ALA A 205 13.63 16.07 -1.54
C ALA A 205 12.57 16.99 -2.13
N LYS A 206 11.35 16.46 -2.30
CA LYS A 206 10.18 17.20 -2.75
C LYS A 206 10.19 18.59 -2.10
N LYS A 207 10.34 19.66 -2.90
CA LYS A 207 9.70 20.92 -2.54
C LYS A 207 8.24 20.54 -2.33
N GLY A 208 7.79 20.54 -1.07
CA GLY A 208 6.37 20.45 -0.79
C GLY A 208 5.67 21.49 -1.66
N ASN A 209 4.53 21.12 -2.24
CA ASN A 209 3.59 22.08 -2.78
C ASN A 209 3.12 22.99 -1.63
N GLN A 210 3.96 23.96 -1.26
CA GLN A 210 3.49 25.26 -0.85
C GLN A 210 3.62 26.12 -2.10
N GLU A 211 2.55 26.11 -2.91
CA GLU A 211 2.26 27.28 -3.73
C GLU A 211 2.02 28.43 -2.75
N ARG A 212 3.11 29.10 -2.33
CA ARG A 212 3.01 30.49 -1.91
C ARG A 212 2.64 31.25 -3.17
N LYS A 213 1.35 31.57 -3.31
CA LYS A 213 0.91 32.65 -4.20
C LYS A 213 1.51 33.94 -3.63
N GLU A 214 2.67 34.32 -4.15
CA GLU A 214 3.14 35.70 -4.06
C GLU A 214 2.25 36.52 -4.99
N SER A 215 1.29 37.22 -4.39
CA SER A 215 0.56 38.29 -5.04
C SER A 215 1.51 39.47 -5.21
N ALA A 216 1.99 39.65 -6.44
CA ALA A 216 2.67 40.88 -6.85
C ALA A 216 1.67 42.03 -6.84
N ASP A 217 1.97 43.00 -5.98
CA ASP A 217 1.29 44.28 -5.83
C ASP A 217 1.39 45.12 -7.12
N LYS A 218 0.23 45.41 -7.72
CA LYS A 218 0.04 46.56 -8.63
C LYS A 218 -1.36 47.11 -8.40
N THR A 219 -1.42 48.10 -7.52
CA THR A 219 -2.29 49.28 -7.50
C THR A 219 -3.17 49.48 -8.76
N THR A 220 -4.48 49.37 -8.58
CA THR A 220 -5.49 50.38 -8.97
C THR A 220 -6.73 50.19 -8.10
N ASP A 221 -7.12 51.26 -7.41
CA ASP A 221 -8.31 51.40 -6.58
C ASP A 221 -9.61 51.07 -7.35
N ASP A 222 -10.49 50.23 -6.75
CA ASP A 222 -11.98 50.16 -6.91
C ASP A 222 -12.65 48.77 -6.76
N LYS A 223 -12.15 47.82 -5.92
CA LYS A 223 -12.85 46.53 -5.66
C LYS A 223 -12.82 45.97 -4.23
N LYS A 224 -12.98 46.82 -3.19
CA LYS A 224 -12.94 46.35 -1.77
C LYS A 224 -14.19 45.62 -1.25
N SER A 225 -15.32 45.60 -1.96
CA SER A 225 -16.56 44.95 -1.48
C SER A 225 -16.78 43.52 -1.98
N THR A 226 -16.04 43.05 -2.99
CA THR A 226 -16.24 41.73 -3.61
C THR A 226 -15.28 40.65 -3.07
N GLU A 227 -14.11 41.03 -2.56
CA GLU A 227 -13.11 40.09 -2.01
C GLU A 227 -13.45 39.62 -0.59
N ALA A 228 -13.99 40.50 0.28
CA ALA A 228 -14.36 40.15 1.66
C ALA A 228 -15.46 39.08 1.73
N ASN A 229 -16.45 39.14 0.83
CA ASN A 229 -17.51 38.13 0.71
C ASN A 229 -16.99 36.78 0.21
N ASN A 230 -15.90 36.75 -0.58
CA ASN A 230 -15.30 35.52 -1.07
C ASN A 230 -14.48 34.83 0.04
N VAL A 231 -13.76 35.60 0.85
CA VAL A 231 -13.01 35.08 2.01
C VAL A 231 -13.96 34.54 3.09
N SER A 232 -15.08 35.22 3.37
CA SER A 232 -16.08 34.73 4.34
C SER A 232 -16.69 33.39 3.92
N LYS A 233 -17.03 33.23 2.63
CA LYS A 233 -17.55 31.96 2.10
C LYS A 233 -16.52 30.83 2.16
N GLN A 234 -15.26 31.10 1.81
CA GLN A 234 -14.18 30.11 1.92
C GLN A 234 -13.94 29.69 3.37
N MET A 235 -14.07 30.63 4.31
CA MET A 235 -14.00 30.33 5.74
C MET A 235 -15.16 29.43 6.19
N GLU A 236 -16.40 29.74 5.80
CA GLU A 236 -17.57 28.91 6.11
C GLU A 236 -17.46 27.50 5.53
N GLU A 237 -17.01 27.37 4.28
CA GLU A 237 -16.74 26.07 3.63
C GLU A 237 -15.66 25.28 4.37
N ALA A 238 -14.56 25.93 4.77
CA ALA A 238 -13.49 25.30 5.55
C ALA A 238 -13.98 24.86 6.94
N VAL A 239 -14.83 25.64 7.60
CA VAL A 239 -15.44 25.26 8.89
C VAL A 239 -16.39 24.08 8.72
N ARG A 240 -17.22 24.05 7.67
CA ARG A 240 -18.07 22.90 7.35
C ARG A 240 -17.24 21.65 7.14
N ASP A 241 -16.23 21.73 6.27
CA ASP A 241 -15.39 20.58 5.93
C ASP A 241 -14.61 20.08 7.16
N LEU A 242 -14.13 21.00 8.02
CA LEU A 242 -13.56 20.66 9.32
C LEU A 242 -14.57 19.92 10.21
N LYS A 243 -15.80 20.44 10.38
CA LYS A 243 -16.85 19.75 11.17
C LYS A 243 -17.13 18.35 10.63
N ILE A 244 -17.17 18.18 9.30
CA ILE A 244 -17.35 16.86 8.66
C ILE A 244 -16.20 15.91 9.02
N THR A 245 -14.94 16.37 9.06
CA THR A 245 -13.82 15.51 9.47
C THR A 245 -13.89 15.05 10.94
N TRP A 246 -14.69 15.72 11.77
CA TRP A 246 -14.89 15.36 13.18
C TRP A 246 -16.04 14.38 13.41
N LEU A 247 -16.92 14.13 12.42
CA LEU A 247 -18.03 13.19 12.54
C LEU A 247 -17.61 11.79 13.05
N PRO A 248 -16.52 11.17 12.54
CA PRO A 248 -16.09 9.86 13.04
C PRO A 248 -15.58 9.88 14.49
N LYS A 249 -15.16 11.04 14.99
CA LYS A 249 -14.61 11.20 16.35
C LYS A 249 -15.67 11.61 17.37
N ALA A 250 -16.70 12.32 16.93
CA ALA A 250 -17.69 12.94 17.81
C ALA A 250 -18.57 11.90 18.53
N GLN A 251 -18.75 10.70 17.98
CA GLN A 251 -19.59 9.59 18.50
C GLN A 251 -21.07 9.95 18.80
N ASP A 252 -21.47 11.21 18.65
CA ASP A 252 -22.81 11.73 18.88
C ASP A 252 -23.48 12.13 17.55
N SER A 253 -24.77 11.79 17.40
CA SER A 253 -25.61 12.08 16.24
C SER A 253 -25.97 13.57 16.11
N SER A 254 -25.81 14.37 17.18
CA SER A 254 -26.16 15.79 17.21
C SER A 254 -25.44 16.64 16.15
N LEU A 255 -24.14 16.39 15.93
CA LEU A 255 -23.33 17.12 14.96
C LEU A 255 -23.78 16.88 13.51
N TYR A 256 -24.23 15.67 13.20
CA TYR A 256 -24.74 15.35 11.87
C TYR A 256 -26.07 16.07 11.60
N GLU A 257 -26.98 16.09 12.57
CA GLU A 257 -28.26 16.77 12.42
C GLU A 257 -28.09 18.30 12.28
N GLU A 258 -27.18 18.92 13.03
CA GLU A 258 -26.83 20.34 12.85
C GLU A 258 -26.34 20.62 11.42
N LEU A 259 -25.40 19.82 10.92
CA LEU A 259 -24.84 19.98 9.58
C LEU A 259 -25.86 19.69 8.49
N LYS A 260 -26.76 18.73 8.70
CA LYS A 260 -27.82 18.35 7.76
C LYS A 260 -28.85 19.47 7.62
N GLN A 261 -29.18 20.19 8.69
CA GLN A 261 -30.06 21.36 8.64
C GLN A 261 -29.44 22.49 7.81
N ALA A 262 -28.13 22.70 7.91
CA ALA A 262 -27.43 23.75 7.19
C ALA A 262 -27.05 23.38 5.74
N TYR A 263 -26.80 22.10 5.45
CA TYR A 263 -26.21 21.64 4.19
C TYR A 263 -26.84 20.32 3.66
N ALA A 264 -28.17 20.31 3.52
CA ALA A 264 -28.95 19.10 3.17
C ALA A 264 -28.60 18.46 1.81
N ASP A 265 -28.08 19.21 0.85
CA ASP A 265 -27.71 18.71 -0.50
C ASP A 265 -26.21 18.42 -0.64
N TYR A 266 -25.43 18.62 0.43
CA TYR A 266 -23.98 18.46 0.38
C TYR A 266 -23.58 16.99 0.50
N ILE A 267 -23.41 16.30 -0.64
CA ILE A 267 -23.07 14.87 -0.72
C ILE A 267 -21.90 14.45 0.21
N PRO A 268 -20.78 15.19 0.32
CA PRO A 268 -19.67 14.78 1.18
C PRO A 268 -20.04 14.65 2.67
N LEU A 269 -21.01 15.43 3.16
CA LEU A 269 -21.55 15.30 4.52
C LEU A 269 -22.23 13.94 4.72
N HIS A 270 -23.15 13.58 3.82
CA HIS A 270 -23.88 12.33 3.91
C HIS A 270 -22.96 11.11 3.72
N LEU A 271 -21.96 11.19 2.85
CA LEU A 271 -20.94 10.15 2.71
C LEU A 271 -20.11 9.97 3.98
N ALA A 272 -19.74 11.05 4.64
CA ALA A 272 -19.02 10.97 5.91
C ALA A 272 -19.89 10.29 6.97
N GLN A 273 -21.19 10.65 7.06
CA GLN A 273 -22.10 9.97 7.97
C GLN A 273 -22.32 8.49 7.62
N LEU A 274 -22.42 8.16 6.33
CA LEU A 274 -22.51 6.79 5.86
C LEU A 274 -21.27 5.97 6.27
N LYS A 275 -20.07 6.57 6.26
CA LYS A 275 -18.85 5.96 6.80
C LYS A 275 -18.95 5.71 8.30
N VAL A 276 -19.40 6.70 9.07
CA VAL A 276 -19.57 6.58 10.52
C VAL A 276 -20.51 5.43 10.87
N LEU A 277 -21.66 5.32 10.19
CA LEU A 277 -22.61 4.24 10.44
C LEU A 277 -22.02 2.85 10.09
N ASP A 278 -21.36 2.75 8.93
CA ASP A 278 -20.77 1.49 8.45
C ASP A 278 -19.53 1.05 9.24
N GLU A 279 -18.85 1.96 9.94
CA GLU A 279 -17.68 1.66 10.80
C GLU A 279 -18.05 1.62 12.30
N SER A 280 -19.33 1.82 12.64
CA SER A 280 -19.79 1.81 14.04
C SER A 280 -19.77 0.41 14.65
N LYS A 281 -19.58 0.32 15.97
CA LYS A 281 -19.64 -0.96 16.70
C LYS A 281 -21.04 -1.59 16.62
N ASP A 282 -22.07 -0.76 16.56
CA ASP A 282 -23.48 -1.15 16.46
C ASP A 282 -23.95 -1.16 14.99
N ARG A 283 -23.03 -1.27 14.02
CA ARG A 283 -23.34 -1.32 12.59
C ARG A 283 -24.44 -2.33 12.27
N ASP A 284 -24.37 -3.46 12.95
CA ASP A 284 -25.27 -4.58 12.81
C ASP A 284 -26.74 -4.27 13.12
N GLU A 285 -26.99 -3.28 14.00
CA GLU A 285 -28.32 -2.78 14.34
C GLU A 285 -28.77 -1.67 13.38
N LYS A 286 -27.82 -0.97 12.76
CA LYS A 286 -28.04 0.21 11.90
C LYS A 286 -28.03 -0.10 10.40
N LEU A 287 -28.13 -1.37 10.00
CA LEU A 287 -28.06 -1.79 8.59
C LEU A 287 -29.14 -1.12 7.73
N SER A 288 -30.36 -1.01 8.23
CA SER A 288 -31.47 -0.33 7.55
C SER A 288 -31.20 1.17 7.36
N ASP A 289 -30.62 1.82 8.37
CA ASP A 289 -30.26 3.24 8.30
C ASP A 289 -29.17 3.51 7.25
N ILE A 290 -28.19 2.61 7.14
CA ILE A 290 -27.15 2.66 6.10
C ILE A 290 -27.79 2.58 4.71
N VAL A 291 -28.73 1.65 4.50
CA VAL A 291 -29.42 1.49 3.21
C VAL A 291 -30.27 2.72 2.88
N ASN A 292 -30.99 3.25 3.87
CA ASN A 292 -31.83 4.44 3.69
C ASN A 292 -30.99 5.69 3.36
N LEU A 293 -29.90 5.93 4.09
CA LEU A 293 -28.99 7.05 3.82
C LEU A 293 -28.31 6.90 2.45
N ALA A 294 -27.92 5.68 2.07
CA ALA A 294 -27.35 5.43 0.75
C ALA A 294 -28.36 5.72 -0.38
N ASN A 295 -29.63 5.35 -0.21
CA ASN A 295 -30.69 5.67 -1.17
C ASN A 295 -30.89 7.20 -1.30
N ASP A 296 -30.87 7.93 -0.18
CA ASP A 296 -30.95 9.40 -0.18
C ASP A 296 -29.78 10.02 -0.95
N ILE A 297 -28.55 9.56 -0.71
CA ILE A 297 -27.36 10.02 -1.46
C ILE A 297 -27.49 9.74 -2.96
N ILE A 298 -27.89 8.52 -3.34
CA ILE A 298 -28.07 8.15 -4.75
C ILE A 298 -29.13 9.03 -5.41
N SER A 299 -30.22 9.37 -4.70
CA SER A 299 -31.28 10.23 -5.23
C SER A 299 -30.83 11.68 -5.49
N LYS A 300 -29.81 12.15 -4.76
CA LYS A 300 -29.20 13.48 -4.94
C LYS A 300 -28.19 13.56 -6.08
N ILE A 301 -27.80 12.41 -6.66
CA ILE A 301 -26.83 12.33 -7.75
C ILE A 301 -27.57 12.12 -9.07
N ASP A 302 -27.31 12.98 -10.06
CA ASP A 302 -27.78 12.74 -11.44
C ASP A 302 -26.96 11.62 -12.10
N VAL A 303 -27.36 10.37 -11.84
CA VAL A 303 -26.74 9.16 -12.38
C VAL A 303 -26.77 9.15 -13.91
N THR A 304 -27.87 9.62 -14.51
CA THR A 304 -28.06 9.62 -15.97
C THR A 304 -27.14 10.64 -16.64
N GLY A 305 -27.07 11.87 -16.11
CA GLY A 305 -26.15 12.89 -16.58
C GLY A 305 -24.69 12.47 -16.43
N LEU A 306 -24.34 11.82 -15.32
CA LEU A 306 -22.98 11.31 -15.08
C LEU A 306 -22.61 10.19 -16.06
N LEU A 307 -23.53 9.26 -16.37
CA LEU A 307 -23.31 8.22 -17.40
C LEU A 307 -23.15 8.85 -18.79
N GLY A 308 -23.98 9.85 -19.11
CA GLY A 308 -23.89 10.61 -20.35
C GLY A 308 -22.52 11.28 -20.52
N TYR A 309 -21.99 11.89 -19.45
CA TYR A 309 -20.67 12.52 -19.45
C TYR A 309 -19.54 11.54 -19.82
N TYR A 310 -19.53 10.33 -19.23
CA TYR A 310 -18.50 9.33 -19.54
C TYR A 310 -18.75 8.56 -20.85
N GLY A 311 -19.98 8.55 -21.35
CA GLY A 311 -20.34 7.94 -22.63
C GLY A 311 -19.96 8.78 -23.85
N MET A 312 -19.85 10.10 -23.69
CA MET A 312 -19.43 11.02 -24.74
C MET A 312 -17.90 11.14 -24.78
N LYS A 313 -17.31 11.16 -26.00
CA LYS A 313 -15.89 11.55 -26.13
C LYS A 313 -15.76 13.00 -25.71
N THR A 314 -14.91 13.28 -24.71
CA THR A 314 -14.68 14.63 -24.19
C THR A 314 -14.26 15.56 -25.34
N VAL A 315 -15.12 16.52 -25.66
CA VAL A 315 -14.78 17.64 -26.55
C VAL A 315 -13.79 18.52 -25.78
N SER A 316 -12.69 18.91 -26.44
CA SER A 316 -11.60 19.68 -25.83
C SER A 316 -12.05 21.11 -25.52
N GLU A 317 -12.82 21.29 -24.45
CA GLU A 317 -13.17 22.61 -23.90
C GLU A 317 -12.05 23.13 -22.98
N PRO A 318 -11.85 24.47 -22.89
CA PRO A 318 -10.83 25.08 -22.02
C PRO A 318 -10.99 24.71 -20.52
N ASP A 319 -12.21 24.41 -20.06
CA ASP A 319 -12.52 23.98 -18.68
C ASP A 319 -12.71 22.46 -18.53
N ALA A 320 -12.33 21.65 -19.52
CA ALA A 320 -12.56 20.19 -19.47
C ALA A 320 -11.85 19.51 -18.28
N ALA A 321 -10.70 20.02 -17.84
CA ALA A 321 -9.92 19.44 -16.76
C ALA A 321 -10.56 19.64 -15.36
N SER A 322 -11.20 20.79 -15.12
CA SER A 322 -11.89 21.06 -13.85
C SER A 322 -13.20 20.28 -13.76
N LYS A 323 -14.01 20.32 -14.83
CA LYS A 323 -15.25 19.53 -14.94
C LYS A 323 -14.98 18.03 -14.75
N ARG A 324 -13.92 17.49 -15.37
CA ARG A 324 -13.54 16.08 -15.19
C ARG A 324 -13.22 15.73 -13.74
N LYS A 325 -12.46 16.58 -13.03
CA LYS A 325 -12.15 16.37 -11.61
C LYS A 325 -13.41 16.36 -10.74
N GLU A 326 -14.38 17.21 -11.05
CA GLU A 326 -15.67 17.24 -10.36
C GLU A 326 -16.48 15.98 -10.63
N MET A 327 -16.62 15.57 -11.88
CA MET A 327 -17.31 14.33 -12.27
C MET A 327 -16.64 13.09 -11.67
N ASP A 328 -15.30 13.04 -11.65
CA ASP A 328 -14.54 11.95 -11.01
C ASP A 328 -14.82 11.88 -9.49
N LYS A 329 -15.01 13.03 -8.82
CA LYS A 329 -15.39 13.08 -7.39
C LYS A 329 -16.82 12.57 -7.17
N ILE A 330 -17.78 12.98 -7.99
CA ILE A 330 -19.18 12.52 -7.91
C ILE A 330 -19.26 11.01 -8.21
N LYS A 331 -18.52 10.53 -9.22
CA LYS A 331 -18.39 9.10 -9.50
C LYS A 331 -17.81 8.33 -8.33
N ALA A 332 -16.73 8.83 -7.71
CA ALA A 332 -16.13 8.17 -6.55
C ALA A 332 -17.10 8.09 -5.36
N ALA A 333 -17.83 9.18 -5.09
CA ALA A 333 -18.90 9.25 -4.10
C ALA A 333 -20.00 8.22 -4.37
N LEU A 334 -20.47 8.13 -5.61
CA LEU A 334 -21.52 7.19 -6.02
C LEU A 334 -21.06 5.73 -5.85
N VAL A 335 -19.85 5.40 -6.33
CA VAL A 335 -19.25 4.06 -6.17
C VAL A 335 -19.13 3.67 -4.71
N GLU A 336 -18.63 4.57 -3.86
CA GLU A 336 -18.51 4.34 -2.41
C GLU A 336 -19.87 4.11 -1.75
N THR A 337 -20.90 4.84 -2.19
CA THR A 337 -22.28 4.68 -1.72
C THR A 337 -22.84 3.30 -2.07
N TYR A 338 -22.67 2.86 -3.33
CA TYR A 338 -23.11 1.53 -3.76
C TYR A 338 -22.39 0.40 -3.02
N ILE A 339 -21.09 0.54 -2.77
CA ILE A 339 -20.32 -0.45 -2.00
C ILE A 339 -20.88 -0.60 -0.57
N LYS A 340 -21.12 0.51 0.11
CA LYS A 340 -21.65 0.50 1.50
C LYS A 340 -23.09 0.00 1.55
N LYS A 341 -23.96 0.46 0.64
CA LYS A 341 -25.34 -0.05 0.48
C LYS A 341 -25.34 -1.56 0.25
N GLY A 342 -24.52 -2.02 -0.69
CA GLY A 342 -24.42 -3.42 -1.05
C GLY A 342 -23.91 -4.31 0.09
N ASN A 343 -22.88 -3.88 0.81
CA ASN A 343 -22.39 -4.56 2.01
C ASN A 343 -23.46 -4.63 3.11
N ALA A 344 -24.22 -3.55 3.33
CA ALA A 344 -25.32 -3.55 4.30
C ALA A 344 -26.42 -4.53 3.90
N LEU A 345 -26.90 -4.48 2.65
CA LEU A 345 -27.89 -5.43 2.12
C LEU A 345 -27.42 -6.88 2.22
N ALA A 346 -26.16 -7.16 1.88
CA ALA A 346 -25.58 -8.49 2.02
C ALA A 346 -25.57 -8.97 3.48
N SER A 347 -25.30 -8.07 4.43
CA SER A 347 -25.34 -8.37 5.87
C SER A 347 -26.77 -8.67 6.34
N ILE A 348 -27.78 -7.91 5.88
CA ILE A 348 -29.19 -8.16 6.20
C ILE A 348 -29.62 -9.54 5.70
N VAL A 349 -29.35 -9.86 4.43
CA VAL A 349 -29.70 -11.16 3.85
C VAL A 349 -29.01 -12.30 4.61
N LYS A 350 -27.72 -12.14 4.95
CA LYS A 350 -26.97 -13.16 5.71
C LYS A 350 -27.57 -13.42 7.09
N LYS A 351 -27.96 -12.38 7.83
CA LYS A 351 -28.64 -12.53 9.14
C LYS A 351 -29.98 -13.26 9.03
N GLN A 352 -30.76 -12.93 8.00
CA GLN A 352 -32.03 -13.60 7.77
C GLN A 352 -31.85 -15.08 7.40
N GLU A 353 -30.81 -15.44 6.64
CA GLU A 353 -30.49 -16.84 6.37
C GLU A 353 -29.95 -17.60 7.60
N GLU A 354 -29.26 -16.92 8.52
CA GLU A 354 -28.74 -17.49 9.76
C GLU A 354 -29.83 -17.80 10.80
N ASN A 355 -30.97 -17.11 10.75
CA ASN A 355 -32.14 -17.40 11.60
C ASN A 355 -32.79 -18.77 11.29
N GLY A 356 -32.27 -19.49 10.29
CA GLY A 356 -32.68 -20.85 9.94
C GLY A 356 -33.63 -20.90 8.75
N PRO A 357 -33.85 -22.09 8.18
CA PRO A 357 -34.90 -22.27 7.18
C PRO A 357 -36.26 -22.00 7.82
N ILE A 358 -37.08 -21.17 7.17
CA ILE A 358 -38.48 -21.00 7.51
C ILE A 358 -39.16 -22.36 7.24
N ILE A 359 -39.44 -23.10 8.31
CA ILE A 359 -40.14 -24.38 8.24
C ILE A 359 -41.63 -24.05 8.20
N PRO A 360 -42.38 -24.43 7.15
CA PRO A 360 -43.81 -24.18 7.08
C PRO A 360 -44.50 -24.75 8.33
N GLY A 361 -44.96 -23.87 9.22
CA GLY A 361 -45.78 -24.22 10.38
C GLY A 361 -47.27 -24.09 10.06
N ASP A 362 -48.12 -24.31 11.07
CA ASP A 362 -49.59 -24.10 10.96
C ASP A 362 -49.97 -22.64 10.63
N ASP A 363 -49.05 -21.67 10.74
CA ASP A 363 -49.22 -20.26 10.36
C ASP A 363 -48.53 -19.95 9.01
N SER A 364 -49.07 -20.53 7.93
CA SER A 364 -48.49 -20.44 6.58
C SER A 364 -48.32 -19.02 6.01
N ASP A 365 -49.08 -18.05 6.53
CA ASP A 365 -49.10 -16.67 6.01
C ASP A 365 -47.89 -15.85 6.47
N VAL A 366 -47.42 -16.06 7.71
CA VAL A 366 -46.24 -15.38 8.27
C VAL A 366 -44.96 -15.88 7.58
N ASP A 367 -44.89 -17.20 7.38
CA ASP A 367 -43.77 -17.86 6.69
C ASP A 367 -43.66 -17.38 5.22
N ALA A 368 -44.78 -17.17 4.54
CA ALA A 368 -44.81 -16.67 3.17
C ALA A 368 -44.33 -15.20 3.07
N GLU A 369 -44.70 -14.34 4.02
CA GLU A 369 -44.29 -12.94 4.02
C GLU A 369 -42.78 -12.78 4.26
N GLU A 370 -42.19 -13.59 5.14
CA GLU A 370 -40.76 -13.55 5.44
C GLU A 370 -39.91 -14.07 4.26
N ILE A 371 -40.36 -15.12 3.57
CA ILE A 371 -39.74 -15.59 2.31
C ILE A 371 -39.78 -14.49 1.24
N MET A 372 -40.92 -13.82 1.07
CA MET A 372 -41.05 -12.72 0.11
C MET A 372 -40.11 -11.55 0.43
N ARG A 373 -39.97 -11.20 1.72
CA ARG A 373 -39.02 -10.16 2.16
C ARG A 373 -37.58 -10.54 1.83
N LEU A 374 -37.17 -11.78 2.09
CA LEU A 374 -35.82 -12.26 1.77
C LEU A 374 -35.55 -12.23 0.26
N MET A 375 -36.51 -12.65 -0.56
CA MET A 375 -36.41 -12.58 -2.02
C MET A 375 -36.28 -11.14 -2.51
N ALA A 376 -37.09 -10.22 -1.97
CA ALA A 376 -37.02 -8.80 -2.31
C ALA A 376 -35.66 -8.18 -1.96
N GLN A 377 -35.09 -8.52 -0.80
CA GLN A 377 -33.76 -8.06 -0.42
C GLN A 377 -32.65 -8.62 -1.32
N LYS A 378 -32.74 -9.89 -1.73
CA LYS A 378 -31.80 -10.49 -2.68
C LYS A 378 -31.87 -9.82 -4.06
N GLU A 379 -33.07 -9.47 -4.54
CA GLU A 379 -33.20 -8.75 -5.81
C GLU A 379 -32.65 -7.33 -5.69
N LEU A 380 -32.95 -6.61 -4.60
CA LEU A 380 -32.38 -5.28 -4.36
C LEU A 380 -30.84 -5.30 -4.27
N LEU A 381 -30.28 -6.35 -3.67
CA LEU A 381 -28.84 -6.58 -3.62
C LEU A 381 -28.24 -6.82 -5.01
N LYS A 382 -28.93 -7.60 -5.85
CA LYS A 382 -28.55 -7.86 -7.25
C LYS A 382 -28.63 -6.60 -8.11
N ASP A 383 -29.67 -5.79 -7.97
CA ASP A 383 -29.80 -4.51 -8.67
C ASP A 383 -28.69 -3.55 -8.25
N THR A 384 -28.42 -3.45 -6.94
CA THR A 384 -27.31 -2.65 -6.41
C THR A 384 -25.96 -3.11 -6.97
N PHE A 385 -25.75 -4.42 -7.11
CA PHE A 385 -24.54 -4.98 -7.73
C PHE A 385 -24.45 -4.62 -9.22
N GLN A 386 -25.54 -4.76 -9.99
CA GLN A 386 -25.57 -4.38 -11.41
C GLN A 386 -25.33 -2.88 -11.61
N ASP A 387 -25.89 -2.04 -10.74
CA ASP A 387 -25.67 -0.60 -10.76
C ASP A 387 -24.21 -0.24 -10.50
N LEU A 388 -23.56 -0.88 -9.52
CA LEU A 388 -22.13 -0.70 -9.27
C LEU A 388 -21.30 -1.03 -10.51
N LEU A 389 -21.61 -2.13 -11.21
CA LEU A 389 -20.85 -2.58 -12.39
C LEU A 389 -20.95 -1.64 -13.59
N LYS A 390 -21.88 -0.68 -13.60
CA LYS A 390 -21.90 0.40 -14.60
C LYS A 390 -20.70 1.34 -14.44
N TRP A 391 -20.08 1.38 -13.26
CA TRP A 391 -19.08 2.37 -12.89
C TRP A 391 -17.66 1.80 -12.72
N VAL A 392 -17.57 0.54 -12.30
CA VAL A 392 -16.31 -0.15 -11.97
C VAL A 392 -16.30 -1.57 -12.52
N GLU A 393 -15.11 -2.07 -12.82
CA GLU A 393 -14.93 -3.47 -13.17
C GLU A 393 -15.01 -4.35 -11.92
N VAL A 394 -15.46 -5.60 -12.08
CA VAL A 394 -15.48 -6.62 -11.01
C VAL A 394 -14.09 -6.84 -10.39
N THR A 395 -13.04 -6.57 -11.17
CA THR A 395 -11.64 -6.70 -10.77
C THR A 395 -11.09 -5.51 -9.99
N ASP A 396 -11.83 -4.40 -9.85
CA ASP A 396 -11.39 -3.22 -9.12
C ASP A 396 -11.27 -3.52 -7.61
N SER A 397 -10.10 -3.28 -7.02
CA SER A 397 -9.83 -3.54 -5.60
C SER A 397 -10.65 -2.65 -4.67
N LYS A 398 -11.14 -1.49 -5.12
CA LYS A 398 -12.01 -0.62 -4.31
C LYS A 398 -13.39 -1.22 -4.09
N ALA A 399 -13.92 -1.95 -5.06
CA ALA A 399 -15.25 -2.56 -4.99
C ALA A 399 -15.25 -3.97 -4.40
N SER A 400 -14.06 -4.52 -4.13
CA SER A 400 -13.87 -5.92 -3.84
C SER A 400 -14.63 -6.41 -2.60
N SER A 401 -14.73 -5.59 -1.55
CA SER A 401 -15.49 -5.93 -0.35
C SER A 401 -16.94 -6.28 -0.67
N PHE A 402 -17.60 -5.45 -1.50
CA PHE A 402 -19.00 -5.68 -1.89
C PHE A 402 -19.11 -6.80 -2.92
N VAL A 403 -18.19 -6.88 -3.89
CA VAL A 403 -18.17 -7.97 -4.87
C VAL A 403 -18.08 -9.34 -4.18
N ILE A 404 -17.21 -9.48 -3.18
CA ILE A 404 -17.06 -10.71 -2.39
C ILE A 404 -18.34 -10.96 -1.59
N ALA A 405 -18.86 -9.97 -0.86
CA ALA A 405 -20.10 -10.12 -0.08
C ALA A 405 -21.28 -10.57 -0.96
N TYR A 406 -21.45 -9.96 -2.14
CA TYR A 406 -22.45 -10.36 -3.13
C TYR A 406 -22.29 -11.82 -3.56
N TYR A 407 -21.07 -12.25 -3.93
CA TYR A 407 -20.83 -13.63 -4.33
C TYR A 407 -21.06 -14.63 -3.21
N LEU A 408 -20.80 -14.28 -1.96
CA LEU A 408 -21.08 -15.14 -0.81
C LEU A 408 -22.59 -15.33 -0.63
N VAL A 409 -23.37 -14.24 -0.60
CA VAL A 409 -24.83 -14.29 -0.45
C VAL A 409 -25.51 -15.02 -1.61
N MET A 410 -25.02 -14.83 -2.83
CA MET A 410 -25.52 -15.53 -4.02
C MET A 410 -24.94 -16.95 -4.19
N LYS A 411 -24.16 -17.43 -3.21
CA LYS A 411 -23.55 -18.77 -3.19
C LYS A 411 -22.64 -19.06 -4.40
N HIS A 412 -22.04 -18.02 -4.96
CA HIS A 412 -21.03 -18.08 -6.02
C HIS A 412 -19.61 -18.25 -5.44
N TYR A 413 -19.41 -19.29 -4.62
CA TYR A 413 -18.21 -19.47 -3.81
C TYR A 413 -16.91 -19.50 -4.62
N GLY A 414 -16.91 -20.12 -5.81
CA GLY A 414 -15.74 -20.12 -6.69
C GLY A 414 -15.33 -18.73 -7.19
N ARG A 415 -16.30 -17.82 -7.42
CA ARG A 415 -16.02 -16.42 -7.80
C ARG A 415 -15.50 -15.62 -6.61
N ALA A 416 -16.08 -15.82 -5.43
CA ALA A 416 -15.60 -15.22 -4.18
C ALA A 416 -14.14 -15.63 -3.89
N LEU A 417 -13.84 -16.93 -3.98
CA LEU A 417 -12.50 -17.47 -3.79
C LEU A 417 -11.50 -16.89 -4.79
N ARG A 418 -11.85 -16.88 -6.09
CA ARG A 418 -11.00 -16.26 -7.12
C ARG A 418 -10.70 -14.79 -6.82
N ARG A 419 -11.67 -14.06 -6.27
CA ARG A 419 -11.49 -12.65 -5.92
C ARG A 419 -10.55 -12.49 -4.73
N LEU A 420 -10.74 -13.25 -3.65
CA LEU A 420 -9.86 -13.26 -2.47
C LEU A 420 -8.41 -13.62 -2.84
N LEU A 421 -8.21 -14.61 -3.70
CA LEU A 421 -6.86 -14.97 -4.19
C LEU A 421 -6.22 -13.81 -4.94
N LYS A 422 -6.99 -13.09 -5.76
CA LYS A 422 -6.48 -11.93 -6.51
C LYS A 422 -6.09 -10.77 -5.61
N GLU A 423 -6.85 -10.51 -4.54
CA GLU A 423 -6.47 -9.51 -3.54
C GLU A 423 -5.15 -9.87 -2.85
N GLY A 424 -4.94 -11.15 -2.56
CA GLY A 424 -3.69 -11.66 -1.97
C GLY A 424 -2.45 -11.51 -2.85
N GLU A 425 -2.61 -11.29 -4.16
CA GLU A 425 -1.49 -10.95 -5.06
C GLU A 425 -1.13 -9.46 -4.99
N GLU A 426 -2.09 -8.58 -4.67
CA GLU A 426 -1.90 -7.13 -4.66
C GLU A 426 -1.39 -6.61 -3.31
N LYS A 427 -1.80 -7.28 -2.22
CA LYS A 427 -1.48 -6.94 -0.84
C LYS A 427 -1.36 -8.22 -0.01
N THR A 428 -0.58 -8.17 1.06
CA THR A 428 -0.54 -9.26 2.04
C THR A 428 -1.94 -9.52 2.58
N MET A 429 -2.37 -10.78 2.51
CA MET A 429 -3.69 -11.21 2.95
C MET A 429 -3.80 -11.11 4.47
N THR A 430 -4.95 -10.64 4.95
CA THR A 430 -5.28 -10.63 6.38
C THR A 430 -5.69 -12.02 6.87
N LEU A 431 -5.61 -12.23 8.18
CA LEU A 431 -6.06 -13.48 8.79
C LEU A 431 -7.54 -13.76 8.47
N GLU A 432 -8.40 -12.75 8.55
CA GLU A 432 -9.85 -12.86 8.28
C GLU A 432 -10.12 -13.30 6.83
N GLN A 433 -9.45 -12.68 5.84
CA GLN A 433 -9.56 -13.10 4.45
C GLN A 433 -9.09 -14.54 4.24
N PHE A 434 -8.03 -14.95 4.96
CA PHE A 434 -7.49 -16.29 4.87
C PHE A 434 -8.40 -17.35 5.48
N GLU A 435 -9.02 -17.04 6.62
CA GLU A 435 -10.06 -17.87 7.23
C GLU A 435 -11.29 -17.97 6.33
N LYS A 436 -11.70 -16.87 5.69
CA LYS A 436 -12.80 -16.88 4.73
C LYS A 436 -12.52 -17.81 3.53
N MET A 437 -11.29 -17.89 3.05
CA MET A 437 -10.94 -18.87 2.02
C MET A 437 -11.06 -20.32 2.51
N ILE A 438 -10.69 -20.59 3.76
CA ILE A 438 -10.84 -21.92 4.38
C ILE A 438 -12.33 -22.30 4.44
N GLU A 439 -13.19 -21.40 4.90
CA GLU A 439 -14.65 -21.60 4.90
C GLU A 439 -15.17 -21.90 3.49
N LEU A 440 -14.74 -21.14 2.49
CA LEU A 440 -15.15 -21.37 1.09
C LEU A 440 -14.66 -22.72 0.55
N PHE A 441 -13.50 -23.21 0.98
CA PHE A 441 -13.05 -24.55 0.62
C PHE A 441 -13.94 -25.62 1.27
N ASP A 442 -14.41 -25.42 2.49
CA ASP A 442 -15.35 -26.33 3.14
C ASP A 442 -16.72 -26.31 2.45
N ASP A 443 -17.25 -25.12 2.12
CA ASP A 443 -18.53 -24.97 1.39
C ASP A 443 -18.50 -25.63 0.01
N LEU A 444 -17.35 -25.60 -0.66
CA LEU A 444 -17.11 -26.28 -1.93
C LEU A 444 -16.77 -27.77 -1.78
N SER A 445 -16.71 -28.29 -0.55
CA SER A 445 -16.27 -29.66 -0.23
C SER A 445 -14.84 -29.99 -0.70
N TRP A 446 -13.98 -28.99 -0.86
CA TRP A 446 -12.56 -29.16 -1.20
C TRP A 446 -11.73 -29.40 0.06
N THR A 447 -11.98 -30.55 0.70
CA THR A 447 -11.40 -30.93 2.00
C THR A 447 -9.87 -30.93 2.00
N HIS A 448 -9.24 -31.31 0.89
CA HIS A 448 -7.79 -31.28 0.72
C HIS A 448 -7.22 -29.85 0.78
N CYS A 449 -7.84 -28.90 0.08
CA CYS A 449 -7.47 -27.48 0.13
C CYS A 449 -7.68 -26.92 1.53
N SER A 450 -8.85 -27.18 2.12
CA SER A 450 -9.20 -26.69 3.44
C SER A 450 -8.21 -27.16 4.52
N LYS A 451 -7.87 -28.46 4.53
CA LYS A 451 -6.86 -29.03 5.43
C LYS A 451 -5.47 -28.40 5.21
N HIS A 452 -5.06 -28.23 3.96
CA HIS A 452 -3.78 -27.60 3.63
C HIS A 452 -3.71 -26.15 4.13
N PHE A 453 -4.75 -25.35 3.89
CA PHE A 453 -4.79 -23.95 4.31
C PHE A 453 -4.90 -23.81 5.83
N ARG A 454 -5.65 -24.67 6.52
CA ARG A 454 -5.65 -24.71 8.00
C ARG A 454 -4.26 -24.93 8.58
N ASN A 455 -3.46 -25.82 8.00
CA ASN A 455 -2.08 -26.02 8.41
C ASN A 455 -1.21 -24.80 8.07
N MET A 456 -1.38 -24.23 6.87
CA MET A 456 -0.62 -23.06 6.43
C MET A 456 -0.92 -21.81 7.28
N LYS A 457 -2.14 -21.67 7.81
CA LYS A 457 -2.54 -20.61 8.74
C LYS A 457 -1.61 -20.52 9.95
N LEU A 458 -1.22 -21.66 10.50
CA LEU A 458 -0.35 -21.73 11.69
C LEU A 458 1.03 -21.13 11.45
N VAL A 459 1.52 -21.21 10.20
CA VAL A 459 2.83 -20.69 9.80
C VAL A 459 2.72 -19.24 9.31
N ARG A 460 1.65 -18.91 8.59
CA ARG A 460 1.45 -17.58 7.98
C ARG A 460 1.03 -16.49 8.96
N TYR A 461 0.39 -16.87 10.07
CA TYR A 461 -0.14 -15.91 11.05
C TYR A 461 0.33 -16.26 12.47
N PRO A 462 1.65 -16.27 12.74
CA PRO A 462 2.15 -16.54 14.07
C PRO A 462 1.80 -15.39 15.02
N LYS A 463 1.48 -15.72 16.29
CA LYS A 463 1.16 -14.71 17.32
C LYS A 463 2.35 -13.80 17.61
N ASN A 464 3.54 -14.40 17.68
CA ASN A 464 4.80 -13.76 18.03
C ASN A 464 5.83 -14.01 16.93
N TYR A 465 6.79 -13.10 16.82
CA TYR A 465 8.00 -13.35 16.04
C TYR A 465 8.76 -14.55 16.61
N GLN A 466 9.45 -15.28 15.73
CA GLN A 466 10.31 -16.36 16.15
C GLN A 466 11.45 -15.83 17.04
N PRO A 467 11.86 -16.58 18.07
CA PRO A 467 13.01 -16.23 18.89
C PRO A 467 14.31 -16.35 18.07
N PHE A 468 15.35 -15.64 18.52
CA PHE A 468 16.71 -15.79 18.03
C PHE A 468 17.43 -16.97 18.68
#